data_AF-A0A9D6JF83-F1
#
_entry.id   AF-A0A9D6JF83-F1
#
_cell.length_a   1.000
_cell.length_b   1.000
_cell.length_c   1.000
_cell.angle_alpha   90.00
_cell.angle_beta   90.00
_cell.angle_gamma   90.00
#
_symmetry.space_group_name_H-M   'P 1'
#
loop_
_entity.id
_entity.type
_entity.pdbx_description
1 polymer ?
#
loop_
_entity_poly.entity_id
_entity_poly.type
_entity_poly.pdbx_seq_one_letter_code
_entity_poly.pdbx_strand_id
1 'polypeptide(L)'
;LRRELELAREAYRTFLQRVRQVDREQSSLMTVEPLTLKEVQDLLPEGSVLLEYFVTGQGRTILWTVDRGAVTVVSMPIGRQGVARLVQSFRELIASRERQDDTQRMAQSLFNQLVRPGLRGRTFRELLIVPHDALHYLPFQALMSAPGRYLIQDAPLYYYSSASLMQFTRAKAQAGAATLFALGNPDLQDPTLNLRFAEREVRAVADLFPDSVFLTRQEATKAKGLEHSPRHSLLHFATHAELDEADPLGSALRLAPSTGDDGRLEVQEVFGLDLHASLVVLSACETALGKLTRGDELTGLTRAFIYAGTPSIITTLWKVSDRASYELMRAFYEHLKAGRDKAAALRQAQLATLAKYPHPYYWAAYQLTGEPR
;
A
#
# COMPACT_ATOMS: atom_id res chain seq x y z
N LEU A 1 -24.92 -25.73 15.77
CA LEU A 1 -23.86 -25.49 14.76
C LEU A 1 -24.38 -24.96 13.41
N ARG A 2 -24.89 -25.76 12.45
CA ARG A 2 -25.35 -25.20 11.14
C ARG A 2 -26.45 -24.13 11.28
N ARG A 3 -27.42 -24.41 12.15
CA ARG A 3 -28.53 -23.49 12.46
C ARG A 3 -28.07 -22.22 13.20
N GLU A 4 -27.08 -22.33 14.07
CA GLU A 4 -26.46 -21.18 14.75
C GLU A 4 -25.66 -20.32 13.77
N LEU A 5 -24.97 -20.93 12.81
CA LEU A 5 -24.26 -20.22 11.75
C LEU A 5 -25.22 -19.47 10.82
N GLU A 6 -26.38 -20.04 10.50
CA GLU A 6 -27.43 -19.37 9.72
C GLU A 6 -28.02 -18.18 10.48
N LEU A 7 -28.36 -18.36 11.76
CA LEU A 7 -28.86 -17.28 12.62
C LEU A 7 -27.83 -16.16 12.78
N ALA A 8 -26.55 -16.49 12.96
CA ALA A 8 -25.48 -15.50 13.02
C ALA A 8 -25.31 -14.73 11.68
N ARG A 9 -25.46 -15.42 10.54
CA ARG A 9 -25.41 -14.78 9.20
C ARG A 9 -26.61 -13.87 8.95
N GLU A 10 -27.81 -14.24 9.38
CA GLU A 10 -29.00 -13.40 9.28
C GLU A 10 -28.92 -12.19 10.21
N ALA A 11 -28.46 -12.37 11.45
CA ALA A 11 -28.20 -11.29 12.39
C ALA A 11 -27.15 -10.31 11.82
N TYR A 12 -26.07 -10.85 11.25
CA TYR A 12 -25.05 -10.04 10.57
C TYR A 12 -25.61 -9.27 9.38
N ARG A 13 -26.36 -9.90 8.46
CA ARG A 13 -27.00 -9.21 7.32
C ARG A 13 -27.97 -8.11 7.77
N THR A 14 -28.74 -8.37 8.82
CA THR A 14 -29.69 -7.41 9.38
C THR A 14 -28.96 -6.24 10.03
N PHE A 15 -27.87 -6.50 10.75
CA PHE A 15 -26.98 -5.48 11.29
C PHE A 15 -26.39 -4.62 10.17
N LEU A 16 -25.85 -5.26 9.11
CA LEU A 16 -25.33 -4.56 7.94
C LEU A 16 -26.39 -3.64 7.32
N GLN A 17 -27.61 -4.12 7.11
CA GLN A 17 -28.71 -3.31 6.55
C GLN A 17 -29.05 -2.09 7.41
N ARG A 18 -29.01 -2.21 8.74
CA ARG A 18 -29.22 -1.07 9.64
C ARG A 18 -28.08 -0.06 9.55
N VAL A 19 -26.83 -0.52 9.52
CA VAL A 19 -25.67 0.36 9.31
C VAL A 19 -25.82 1.14 8.00
N ARG A 20 -26.30 0.50 6.91
CA ARG A 20 -26.55 1.19 5.63
C ARG A 20 -27.59 2.31 5.69
N GLN A 21 -28.58 2.18 6.56
CA GLN A 21 -29.67 3.15 6.68
C GLN A 21 -29.32 4.35 7.57
N VAL A 22 -28.38 4.17 8.51
CA VAL A 22 -28.03 5.18 9.51
C VAL A 22 -26.88 6.06 9.03
N ASP A 23 -25.92 5.51 8.28
CA ASP A 23 -24.77 6.26 7.80
C ASP A 23 -24.17 5.66 6.51
N ARG A 24 -24.25 6.44 5.42
CA ARG A 24 -23.79 6.02 4.08
C ARG A 24 -22.26 5.87 4.03
N GLU A 25 -21.52 6.62 4.86
CA GLU A 25 -20.06 6.48 4.98
C GLU A 25 -19.69 5.19 5.71
N GLN A 26 -20.36 4.86 6.82
CA GLN A 26 -20.12 3.59 7.54
C GLN A 26 -20.55 2.36 6.73
N SER A 27 -21.58 2.46 5.88
CA SER A 27 -21.96 1.40 4.92
C SER A 27 -20.83 1.04 3.95
N SER A 28 -20.06 2.05 3.53
CA SER A 28 -18.96 1.89 2.58
C SER A 28 -17.76 1.15 3.19
N LEU A 29 -17.67 1.05 4.53
CA LEU A 29 -16.69 0.24 5.25
C LEU A 29 -16.79 -1.25 4.92
N MET A 30 -17.99 -1.71 4.56
CA MET A 30 -18.29 -3.15 4.50
C MET A 30 -18.58 -3.63 3.08
N THR A 31 -19.13 -2.75 2.23
CA THR A 31 -19.31 -3.01 0.79
C THR A 31 -19.28 -1.69 0.02
N VAL A 32 -18.25 -1.47 -0.80
CA VAL A 32 -18.26 -0.40 -1.81
C VAL A 32 -19.17 -0.82 -2.95
N GLU A 33 -20.10 0.04 -3.36
CA GLU A 33 -20.90 -0.22 -4.56
C GLU A 33 -19.98 -0.29 -5.79
N PRO A 34 -20.04 -1.36 -6.59
CA PRO A 34 -19.17 -1.51 -7.74
C PRO A 34 -19.51 -0.45 -8.79
N LEU A 35 -18.49 0.25 -9.28
CA LEU A 35 -18.64 1.16 -10.41
C LEU A 35 -18.92 0.36 -11.68
N THR A 36 -19.71 0.96 -12.57
CA THR A 36 -19.83 0.50 -13.96
C THR A 36 -18.52 0.71 -14.71
N LEU A 37 -18.32 -0.03 -15.81
CA LEU A 37 -17.15 0.15 -16.67
C LEU A 37 -17.00 1.62 -17.11
N LYS A 38 -18.11 2.27 -17.48
CA LYS A 38 -18.08 3.66 -17.96
C LYS A 38 -17.60 4.62 -16.87
N GLU A 39 -18.08 4.47 -15.64
CA GLU A 39 -17.62 5.27 -14.50
C GLU A 39 -16.14 5.05 -14.21
N VAL A 40 -15.66 3.80 -14.28
CA VAL A 40 -14.21 3.51 -14.16
C VAL A 40 -13.43 4.24 -15.26
N GLN A 41 -13.88 4.15 -16.52
CA GLN A 41 -13.22 4.82 -17.65
C GLN A 41 -13.20 6.35 -17.51
N ASP A 42 -14.29 6.95 -17.02
CA ASP A 42 -14.38 8.40 -16.81
C ASP A 42 -13.50 8.87 -15.64
N LEU A 43 -13.31 8.02 -14.64
CA LEU A 43 -12.36 8.27 -13.55
C LEU A 43 -10.91 8.07 -13.98
N LEU A 44 -10.59 7.21 -14.96
CA LEU A 44 -9.19 7.00 -15.33
C LEU A 44 -8.52 8.28 -15.84
N PRO A 45 -7.30 8.60 -15.39
CA PRO A 45 -6.45 9.60 -16.01
C PRO A 45 -6.26 9.43 -17.52
N GLU A 46 -5.93 10.52 -18.20
CA GLU A 46 -5.58 10.44 -19.61
C GLU A 46 -4.26 9.69 -19.80
N GLY A 47 -4.28 8.66 -20.65
CA GLY A 47 -3.10 7.83 -20.92
C GLY A 47 -2.79 6.79 -19.84
N SER A 48 -3.61 6.65 -18.79
CA SER A 48 -3.47 5.54 -17.83
C SER A 48 -4.07 4.25 -18.37
N VAL A 49 -3.48 3.13 -17.97
CA VAL A 49 -4.05 1.79 -18.16
C VAL A 49 -4.25 1.13 -16.80
N LEU A 50 -5.48 0.68 -16.52
CA LEU A 50 -5.85 -0.11 -15.35
C LEU A 50 -5.67 -1.60 -15.66
N LEU A 51 -4.97 -2.31 -14.77
CA LEU A 51 -4.87 -3.76 -14.74
C LEU A 51 -5.59 -4.28 -13.49
N GLU A 52 -6.80 -4.82 -13.68
CA GLU A 52 -7.61 -5.39 -12.59
C GLU A 52 -7.61 -6.91 -12.65
N TYR A 53 -7.26 -7.53 -11.52
CA TYR A 53 -7.06 -8.96 -11.40
C TYR A 53 -8.18 -9.62 -10.62
N PHE A 54 -8.55 -10.84 -11.01
CA PHE A 54 -9.36 -11.73 -10.20
C PHE A 54 -8.82 -13.15 -10.26
N VAL A 55 -8.29 -13.63 -9.14
CA VAL A 55 -7.66 -14.94 -9.00
C VAL A 55 -8.71 -15.96 -8.57
N THR A 56 -9.02 -16.91 -9.45
CA THR A 56 -10.06 -17.91 -9.19
C THR A 56 -9.48 -19.14 -8.47
N GLY A 57 -10.35 -19.85 -7.74
CA GLY A 57 -10.02 -21.17 -7.19
C GLY A 57 -9.94 -22.29 -8.24
N GLN A 58 -10.44 -22.07 -9.45
CA GLN A 58 -10.59 -23.07 -10.51
C GLN A 58 -9.39 -23.11 -11.47
N GLY A 59 -8.20 -22.72 -11.02
CA GLY A 59 -6.99 -22.80 -11.85
C GLY A 59 -6.81 -21.67 -12.86
N ARG A 60 -7.59 -20.58 -12.76
CA ARG A 60 -7.51 -19.43 -13.69
C ARG A 60 -7.37 -18.10 -12.97
N THR A 61 -6.76 -17.13 -13.62
CA THR A 61 -6.74 -15.72 -13.19
C THR A 61 -7.27 -14.89 -14.34
N ILE A 62 -8.25 -14.03 -14.07
CA ILE A 62 -8.80 -13.10 -15.05
C ILE A 62 -8.10 -11.76 -14.87
N LEU A 63 -7.73 -11.15 -16.00
CA LEU A 63 -7.14 -9.82 -16.07
C LEU A 63 -8.03 -8.96 -16.97
N TRP A 64 -8.64 -7.92 -16.40
CA TRP A 64 -9.24 -6.83 -17.16
C TRP A 64 -8.18 -5.76 -17.37
N THR A 65 -8.04 -5.31 -18.61
CA THR A 65 -7.24 -4.14 -18.95
C THR A 65 -8.17 -3.06 -19.45
N VAL A 66 -8.25 -1.95 -18.72
CA VAL A 66 -9.19 -0.86 -18.99
C VAL A 66 -8.40 0.42 -19.27
N ASP A 67 -8.75 1.08 -20.36
CA ASP A 67 -8.40 2.47 -20.64
C ASP A 67 -9.69 3.27 -20.91
N ARG A 68 -9.59 4.58 -21.14
CA ARG A 68 -10.76 5.46 -21.37
C ARG A 68 -11.67 5.05 -22.53
N GLY A 69 -11.17 4.30 -23.52
CA GLY A 69 -11.90 3.93 -24.73
C GLY A 69 -12.22 2.44 -24.86
N ALA A 70 -11.49 1.55 -24.18
CA ALA A 70 -11.62 0.11 -24.36
C ALA A 70 -11.40 -0.70 -23.08
N VAL A 71 -12.01 -1.88 -23.06
CA VAL A 71 -11.69 -2.96 -22.12
C VAL A 71 -11.27 -4.20 -22.89
N THR A 72 -10.21 -4.86 -22.43
CA THR A 72 -9.83 -6.20 -22.91
C THR A 72 -9.75 -7.14 -21.73
N VAL A 73 -10.24 -8.37 -21.91
CA VAL A 73 -10.24 -9.40 -20.88
C VAL A 73 -9.34 -10.55 -21.32
N VAL A 74 -8.41 -10.93 -20.46
CA VAL A 74 -7.52 -12.07 -20.68
C VAL A 74 -7.69 -13.06 -19.55
N SER A 75 -7.75 -14.34 -19.89
CA SER A 75 -7.80 -15.42 -18.91
C SER A 75 -6.50 -16.21 -18.93
N MET A 76 -5.76 -16.15 -17.83
CA MET A 76 -4.47 -16.79 -17.64
C MET A 76 -4.66 -18.17 -16.98
N PRO A 77 -3.98 -19.22 -17.46
CA PRO A 77 -4.12 -20.59 -16.95
C PRO A 77 -3.33 -20.80 -15.64
N ILE A 78 -3.52 -19.91 -14.66
CA ILE A 78 -2.92 -19.99 -13.35
C ILE A 78 -3.96 -19.66 -12.28
N GLY A 79 -4.17 -20.55 -11.32
CA GLY A 79 -5.11 -20.32 -10.21
C GLY A 79 -4.42 -19.90 -8.92
N ARG A 80 -5.24 -19.72 -7.88
CA ARG A 80 -4.83 -19.25 -6.54
C ARG A 80 -3.52 -19.85 -6.02
N GLN A 81 -3.40 -21.16 -5.95
CA GLN A 81 -2.19 -21.81 -5.43
C GLN A 81 -0.94 -21.55 -6.31
N GLY A 82 -1.12 -21.48 -7.62
CA GLY A 82 -0.03 -21.15 -8.55
C GLY A 82 0.45 -19.73 -8.36
N VAL A 83 -0.48 -18.77 -8.29
CA VAL A 83 -0.17 -17.36 -8.04
C VAL A 83 0.52 -17.18 -6.69
N ALA A 84 -0.02 -17.76 -5.62
CA ALA A 84 0.57 -17.66 -4.28
C ALA A 84 2.01 -18.18 -4.25
N ARG A 85 2.29 -19.34 -4.84
CA ARG A 85 3.65 -19.89 -4.92
C ARG A 85 4.60 -18.98 -5.70
N LEU A 86 4.18 -18.46 -6.86
CA LEU A 86 5.02 -17.55 -7.65
C LEU A 86 5.32 -16.25 -6.90
N VAL A 87 4.33 -15.66 -6.24
CA VAL A 87 4.55 -14.44 -5.45
C VAL A 87 5.47 -14.73 -4.27
N GLN A 88 5.25 -15.82 -3.54
CA GLN A 88 6.09 -16.21 -2.42
C GLN A 88 7.55 -16.40 -2.85
N SER A 89 7.80 -17.23 -3.87
CA SER A 89 9.16 -17.51 -4.34
C SER A 89 9.87 -16.24 -4.83
N PHE A 90 9.16 -15.32 -5.49
CA PHE A 90 9.77 -14.06 -5.92
C PHE A 90 10.14 -13.18 -4.73
N ARG A 91 9.28 -13.10 -3.70
CA ARG A 91 9.56 -12.33 -2.49
C ARG A 91 10.73 -12.94 -1.69
N GLU A 92 10.82 -14.26 -1.60
CA GLU A 92 11.94 -14.96 -0.97
C GLU A 92 13.26 -14.68 -1.70
N LEU A 93 13.26 -14.67 -3.04
CA LEU A 93 14.42 -14.28 -3.84
C LEU A 93 14.82 -12.81 -3.62
N ILE A 94 13.85 -11.90 -3.53
CA ILE A 94 14.14 -10.50 -3.21
C ILE A 94 14.72 -10.36 -1.79
N ALA A 95 14.13 -11.07 -0.82
CA ALA A 95 14.51 -10.99 0.58
C ALA A 95 15.90 -11.58 0.87
N SER A 96 16.33 -12.60 0.13
CA SER A 96 17.67 -13.17 0.28
C SER A 96 18.77 -12.15 -0.04
N ARG A 97 18.49 -11.18 -0.94
CA ARG A 97 19.46 -10.22 -1.50
C ARG A 97 20.61 -10.91 -2.27
N GLU A 98 20.50 -12.21 -2.47
CA GLU A 98 21.46 -13.06 -3.14
C GLU A 98 20.87 -13.49 -4.49
N ARG A 99 21.72 -13.83 -5.45
CA ARG A 99 21.29 -14.37 -6.76
C ARG A 99 20.44 -13.37 -7.57
N GLN A 100 21.03 -12.21 -7.86
CA GLN A 100 20.40 -11.18 -8.69
C GLN A 100 19.89 -11.73 -10.04
N ASP A 101 20.64 -12.62 -10.69
CA ASP A 101 20.23 -13.22 -11.96
C ASP A 101 18.97 -14.10 -11.84
N ASP A 102 18.83 -14.86 -10.75
CA ASP A 102 17.60 -15.64 -10.47
C ASP A 102 16.42 -14.70 -10.26
N THR A 103 16.62 -13.63 -9.48
CA THR A 103 15.61 -12.61 -9.23
C THR A 103 15.16 -11.96 -10.55
N GLN A 104 16.09 -11.61 -11.45
CA GLN A 104 15.78 -11.02 -12.74
C GLN A 104 15.05 -11.99 -13.68
N ARG A 105 15.48 -13.27 -13.75
CA ARG A 105 14.77 -14.31 -14.51
C ARG A 105 13.34 -14.49 -14.04
N MET A 106 13.14 -14.55 -12.71
CA MET A 106 11.80 -14.68 -12.14
C MET A 106 10.94 -13.44 -12.38
N ALA A 107 11.50 -12.24 -12.25
CA ALA A 107 10.82 -10.98 -12.54
C ALA A 107 10.33 -10.90 -13.99
N GLN A 108 11.14 -11.36 -14.96
CA GLN A 108 10.76 -11.39 -16.37
C GLN A 108 9.70 -12.46 -16.65
N SER A 109 9.83 -13.65 -16.04
CA SER A 109 8.82 -14.71 -16.15
C SER A 109 7.46 -14.25 -15.62
N LEU A 110 7.44 -13.60 -14.46
CA LEU A 110 6.24 -13.03 -13.86
C LEU A 110 5.62 -11.93 -14.73
N PHE A 111 6.44 -11.02 -15.27
CA PHE A 111 5.95 -10.02 -16.23
C PHE A 111 5.26 -10.68 -17.43
N ASN A 112 5.91 -11.67 -18.04
CA ASN A 112 5.41 -12.36 -19.23
C ASN A 112 4.09 -13.09 -18.97
N GLN A 113 3.93 -13.65 -17.77
CA GLN A 113 2.73 -14.39 -17.38
C GLN A 113 1.59 -13.48 -16.92
N LEU A 114 1.87 -12.45 -16.11
CA LEU A 114 0.84 -11.70 -15.37
C LEU A 114 0.55 -10.30 -15.92
N VAL A 115 1.47 -9.68 -16.65
CA VAL A 115 1.35 -8.27 -17.09
C VAL A 115 1.32 -8.14 -18.60
N ARG A 116 2.28 -8.77 -19.29
CA ARG A 116 2.41 -8.75 -20.76
C ARG A 116 1.09 -9.06 -21.47
N PRO A 117 0.26 -10.04 -21.07
CA PRO A 117 -0.96 -10.35 -21.79
C PRO A 117 -1.96 -9.19 -21.84
N GLY A 118 -2.03 -8.37 -20.79
CA GLY A 118 -2.92 -7.20 -20.73
C GLY A 118 -2.40 -6.00 -21.52
N LEU A 119 -1.07 -5.84 -21.62
CA LEU A 119 -0.44 -4.67 -22.24
C LEU A 119 -0.12 -4.82 -23.74
N ARG A 120 -0.46 -5.94 -24.39
CA ARG A 120 -0.15 -6.16 -25.81
C ARG A 120 -0.77 -5.09 -26.71
N GLY A 121 0.07 -4.42 -27.49
CA GLY A 121 -0.37 -3.40 -28.46
C GLY A 121 -0.82 -2.08 -27.84
N ARG A 122 -0.55 -1.87 -26.53
CA ARG A 122 -0.96 -0.67 -25.80
C ARG A 122 0.23 0.22 -25.50
N THR A 123 -0.01 1.53 -25.55
CA THR A 123 0.88 2.54 -24.98
C THR A 123 0.23 3.08 -23.71
N PHE A 124 1.04 3.46 -22.73
CA PHE A 124 0.55 3.96 -21.44
C PHE A 124 1.54 4.98 -20.89
N ARG A 125 1.02 6.01 -20.21
CA ARG A 125 1.80 7.01 -19.47
C ARG A 125 1.98 6.63 -18.00
N GLU A 126 1.04 5.85 -17.46
CA GLU A 126 1.02 5.34 -16.09
C GLU A 126 0.22 4.04 -16.03
N LEU A 127 0.55 3.19 -15.05
CA LEU A 127 -0.14 1.94 -14.80
C LEU A 127 -0.83 1.98 -13.44
N LEU A 128 -2.12 1.67 -13.46
CA LEU A 128 -2.92 1.49 -12.27
C LEU A 128 -3.16 0.00 -12.04
N ILE A 129 -2.80 -0.51 -10.87
CA ILE A 129 -2.89 -1.94 -10.56
C ILE A 129 -3.96 -2.17 -9.49
N VAL A 130 -4.93 -3.03 -9.79
CA VAL A 130 -5.92 -3.53 -8.83
C VAL A 130 -5.66 -5.02 -8.62
N PRO A 131 -4.77 -5.38 -7.67
CA PRO A 131 -4.46 -6.78 -7.39
C PRO A 131 -5.62 -7.46 -6.66
N HIS A 132 -5.58 -8.80 -6.63
CA HIS A 132 -6.51 -9.64 -5.89
C HIS A 132 -5.75 -10.83 -5.30
N ASP A 133 -6.13 -11.25 -4.09
CA ASP A 133 -5.50 -12.39 -3.40
C ASP A 133 -3.97 -12.17 -3.23
N ALA A 134 -3.14 -13.20 -3.34
CA ALA A 134 -1.69 -13.11 -3.17
C ALA A 134 -0.99 -12.04 -4.06
N LEU A 135 -1.63 -11.52 -5.11
CA LEU A 135 -1.07 -10.44 -5.93
C LEU A 135 -0.90 -9.12 -5.16
N HIS A 136 -1.60 -8.92 -4.03
CA HIS A 136 -1.36 -7.77 -3.16
C HIS A 136 0.10 -7.72 -2.65
N TYR A 137 0.77 -8.86 -2.56
CA TYR A 137 2.16 -8.94 -2.11
C TYR A 137 3.19 -8.89 -3.26
N LEU A 138 2.74 -8.79 -4.52
CA LEU A 138 3.63 -8.76 -5.68
C LEU A 138 4.16 -7.34 -5.93
N PRO A 139 5.48 -7.10 -5.87
CA PRO A 139 6.04 -5.83 -6.31
C PRO A 139 6.00 -5.72 -7.84
N PHE A 140 4.85 -5.33 -8.42
CA PHE A 140 4.70 -5.15 -9.88
C PHE A 140 5.78 -4.23 -10.47
N GLN A 141 6.18 -3.21 -9.74
CA GLN A 141 7.25 -2.27 -10.11
C GLN A 141 8.62 -2.96 -10.31
N ALA A 142 8.85 -4.11 -9.69
CA ALA A 142 10.06 -4.93 -9.83
C ALA A 142 9.96 -6.03 -10.90
N LEU A 143 8.83 -6.13 -11.62
CA LEU A 143 8.74 -7.03 -12.77
C LEU A 143 9.55 -6.48 -13.94
N MET A 144 10.05 -7.34 -14.82
CA MET A 144 10.91 -6.91 -15.94
C MET A 144 10.18 -6.96 -17.27
N SER A 145 9.94 -5.80 -17.87
CA SER A 145 9.28 -5.68 -19.17
C SER A 145 10.18 -6.13 -20.33
N ALA A 146 11.49 -5.95 -20.16
CA ALA A 146 12.55 -6.41 -21.04
C ALA A 146 13.80 -6.80 -20.23
N PRO A 147 14.75 -7.57 -20.81
CA PRO A 147 16.03 -7.84 -20.16
C PRO A 147 16.71 -6.54 -19.72
N GLY A 148 17.14 -6.49 -18.46
CA GLY A 148 17.76 -5.31 -17.83
C GLY A 148 16.83 -4.12 -17.56
N ARG A 149 15.52 -4.23 -17.80
CA ARG A 149 14.57 -3.11 -17.66
C ARG A 149 13.35 -3.49 -16.82
N TYR A 150 13.26 -2.88 -15.63
CA TYR A 150 12.14 -3.02 -14.71
C TYR A 150 10.93 -2.18 -15.16
N LEU A 151 9.73 -2.62 -14.80
CA LEU A 151 8.46 -1.98 -15.16
C LEU A 151 8.36 -0.54 -14.62
N ILE A 152 8.95 -0.26 -13.45
CA ILE A 152 9.05 1.11 -12.91
C ILE A 152 9.83 2.06 -13.82
N GLN A 153 10.70 1.55 -14.70
CA GLN A 153 11.43 2.36 -15.67
C GLN A 153 10.55 2.75 -16.86
N ASP A 154 9.44 2.05 -17.10
CA ASP A 154 8.52 2.34 -18.21
C ASP A 154 7.55 3.46 -17.86
N ALA A 155 6.94 3.42 -16.68
CA ALA A 155 5.93 4.38 -16.25
C ALA A 155 5.80 4.42 -14.71
N PRO A 156 5.16 5.44 -14.10
CA PRO A 156 4.70 5.40 -12.72
C PRO A 156 3.68 4.26 -12.51
N LEU A 157 3.75 3.64 -11.32
CA LEU A 157 2.82 2.62 -10.87
C LEU A 157 2.15 3.06 -9.57
N TYR A 158 0.85 2.84 -9.46
CA TYR A 158 0.09 3.02 -8.23
C TYR A 158 -1.04 1.99 -8.16
N TYR A 159 -1.60 1.83 -6.97
CA TYR A 159 -2.45 0.70 -6.62
C TYR A 159 -3.81 1.16 -6.09
N TYR A 160 -4.81 0.31 -6.25
CA TYR A 160 -6.04 0.34 -5.46
C TYR A 160 -6.42 -1.08 -5.06
N SER A 161 -7.11 -1.25 -3.94
CA SER A 161 -7.72 -2.54 -3.60
C SER A 161 -9.05 -2.79 -4.34
N SER A 162 -9.59 -1.77 -5.00
CA SER A 162 -10.75 -1.85 -5.90
C SER A 162 -10.80 -0.61 -6.78
N ALA A 163 -11.17 -0.74 -8.05
CA ALA A 163 -11.39 0.40 -8.94
C ALA A 163 -12.44 1.39 -8.39
N SER A 164 -13.44 0.90 -7.65
CA SER A 164 -14.48 1.75 -7.05
C SER A 164 -13.97 2.70 -5.97
N LEU A 165 -12.76 2.49 -5.44
CA LEU A 165 -12.17 3.40 -4.44
C LEU A 165 -11.65 4.71 -5.04
N MET A 166 -11.51 4.79 -6.37
CA MET A 166 -11.09 6.02 -7.06
C MET A 166 -12.06 7.19 -6.80
N GLN A 167 -13.36 6.92 -6.70
CA GLN A 167 -14.36 7.98 -6.47
C GLN A 167 -14.21 8.64 -5.09
N PHE A 168 -13.83 7.88 -4.06
CA PHE A 168 -13.70 8.40 -2.69
C PHE A 168 -12.37 9.10 -2.47
N THR A 169 -11.29 8.55 -3.01
CA THR A 169 -9.94 9.12 -2.87
C THR A 169 -9.82 10.45 -3.62
N ARG A 170 -10.47 10.61 -4.77
CA ARG A 170 -10.52 11.91 -5.48
C ARG A 170 -11.27 12.99 -4.74
N ALA A 171 -12.40 12.66 -4.14
CA ALA A 171 -13.18 13.62 -3.36
C ALA A 171 -12.41 14.15 -2.15
N LYS A 172 -11.50 13.34 -1.60
CA LYS A 172 -10.65 13.67 -0.45
C LYS A 172 -9.34 14.37 -0.82
N ALA A 173 -9.04 14.59 -2.10
CA ALA A 173 -7.82 15.27 -2.52
C ALA A 173 -7.89 16.77 -2.15
N GLN A 174 -7.30 17.15 -1.02
CA GLN A 174 -7.24 18.53 -0.57
C GLN A 174 -5.96 19.24 -1.05
N ALA A 175 -6.11 20.49 -1.46
CA ALA A 175 -5.00 21.40 -1.74
C ALA A 175 -4.73 22.27 -0.51
N GLY A 176 -3.49 22.26 -0.01
CA GLY A 176 -3.09 23.05 1.15
C GLY A 176 -1.57 23.10 1.31
N ALA A 177 -1.09 24.00 2.16
CA ALA A 177 0.34 24.05 2.50
C ALA A 177 0.73 22.77 3.24
N ALA A 178 1.84 22.15 2.82
CA ALA A 178 2.27 20.86 3.35
C ALA A 178 2.85 21.02 4.77
N THR A 179 2.15 20.48 5.77
CA THR A 179 2.63 20.31 7.15
C THR A 179 2.92 18.83 7.42
N LEU A 180 4.08 18.55 8.02
CA LEU A 180 4.56 17.19 8.24
C LEU A 180 4.52 16.80 9.71
N PHE A 181 3.91 15.66 9.99
CA PHE A 181 4.12 14.91 11.22
C PHE A 181 4.85 13.59 10.91
N ALA A 182 5.99 13.37 11.55
CA ALA A 182 6.80 12.16 11.38
C ALA A 182 7.07 11.48 12.73
N LEU A 183 6.85 10.18 12.79
CA LEU A 183 7.10 9.37 13.98
C LEU A 183 7.96 8.16 13.58
N GLY A 184 9.10 7.98 14.25
CA GLY A 184 10.06 6.94 13.86
C GLY A 184 10.80 6.29 15.02
N ASN A 185 11.15 5.01 14.85
CA ASN A 185 11.94 4.23 15.81
C ASN A 185 11.44 4.34 17.27
N PRO A 186 10.16 4.02 17.55
CA PRO A 186 9.62 4.05 18.91
C PRO A 186 10.40 3.13 19.85
N ASP A 187 10.51 3.54 21.12
CA ASP A 187 11.17 2.74 22.16
C ASP A 187 10.21 1.64 22.66
N LEU A 188 10.29 0.45 22.05
CA LEU A 188 9.45 -0.69 22.40
C LEU A 188 9.94 -1.48 23.62
N GLN A 189 10.87 -0.93 24.40
CA GLN A 189 11.49 -1.57 25.57
C GLN A 189 12.22 -2.90 25.25
N ASP A 190 12.51 -3.14 23.96
CA ASP A 190 13.30 -4.26 23.47
C ASP A 190 14.37 -3.74 22.49
N PRO A 191 15.67 -3.81 22.86
CA PRO A 191 16.75 -3.35 22.00
C PRO A 191 16.83 -4.06 20.63
N THR A 192 16.32 -5.29 20.51
CA THR A 192 16.30 -6.06 19.25
C THR A 192 15.31 -5.50 18.23
N LEU A 193 14.30 -4.78 18.72
CA LEU A 193 13.29 -4.10 17.91
C LEU A 193 13.71 -2.68 17.51
N ASN A 194 14.92 -2.23 17.83
CA ASN A 194 15.37 -0.89 17.46
C ASN A 194 15.55 -0.72 15.94
N LEU A 195 14.84 0.24 15.36
CA LEU A 195 14.91 0.63 13.94
C LEU A 195 15.84 1.83 13.76
N ARG A 196 17.15 1.63 13.95
CA ARG A 196 18.13 2.74 13.94
C ARG A 196 18.08 3.61 12.68
N PHE A 197 17.74 3.03 11.53
CA PHE A 197 17.61 3.78 10.28
C PHE A 197 16.27 4.52 10.17
N ALA A 198 15.22 4.07 10.85
CA ALA A 198 13.94 4.78 10.88
C ALA A 198 14.05 6.14 11.57
N GLU A 199 14.89 6.27 12.61
CA GLU A 199 15.16 7.58 13.23
C GLU A 199 15.83 8.55 12.23
N ARG A 200 16.77 8.04 11.43
CA ARG A 200 17.42 8.83 10.38
C ARG A 200 16.46 9.18 9.25
N GLU A 201 15.54 8.29 8.92
CA GLU A 201 14.48 8.50 7.94
C GLU A 201 13.57 9.64 8.33
N VAL A 202 12.96 9.58 9.52
CA VAL A 202 12.03 10.64 9.95
C VAL A 202 12.73 11.97 10.12
N ARG A 203 13.98 12.00 10.61
CA ARG A 203 14.77 13.23 10.69
C ARG A 203 15.05 13.81 9.31
N ALA A 204 15.52 12.99 8.37
CA ALA A 204 15.83 13.44 7.02
C ALA A 204 14.61 13.96 6.25
N VAL A 205 13.43 13.42 6.53
CA VAL A 205 12.16 13.91 5.97
C VAL A 205 11.72 15.19 6.68
N ALA A 206 11.82 15.25 8.00
CA ALA A 206 11.46 16.43 8.80
C ALA A 206 12.26 17.68 8.42
N ASP A 207 13.56 17.53 8.16
CA ASP A 207 14.45 18.62 7.73
C ASP A 207 14.02 19.29 6.41
N LEU A 208 13.13 18.65 5.61
CA LEU A 208 12.62 19.21 4.36
C LEU A 208 11.46 20.19 4.55
N PHE A 209 10.76 20.13 5.69
CA PHE A 209 9.54 20.89 5.94
C PHE A 209 9.74 21.86 7.11
N PRO A 210 9.49 23.17 6.92
CA PRO A 210 9.47 24.10 8.04
C PRO A 210 8.33 23.71 9.00
N ASP A 211 8.57 23.89 10.30
CA ASP A 211 7.59 23.60 11.36
C ASP A 211 7.07 22.15 11.39
N SER A 212 7.88 21.20 10.92
CA SER A 212 7.57 19.77 11.06
C SER A 212 7.61 19.33 12.51
N VAL A 213 6.69 18.45 12.88
CA VAL A 213 6.73 17.73 14.17
C VAL A 213 7.36 16.37 13.91
N PHE A 214 8.51 16.09 14.52
CA PHE A 214 9.12 14.77 14.46
C PHE A 214 9.31 14.21 15.87
N LEU A 215 8.89 12.97 16.10
CA LEU A 215 8.98 12.29 17.39
C LEU A 215 9.67 10.94 17.23
N THR A 216 10.58 10.62 18.16
CA THR A 216 11.35 9.38 18.10
C THR A 216 11.49 8.75 19.49
N ARG A 217 11.88 7.47 19.53
CA ARG A 217 12.17 6.76 20.79
C ARG A 217 10.99 6.86 21.76
N GLN A 218 11.21 7.42 22.94
CA GLN A 218 10.22 7.50 24.03
C GLN A 218 9.10 8.51 23.75
N GLU A 219 9.33 9.49 22.87
CA GLU A 219 8.32 10.50 22.51
C GLU A 219 7.36 10.00 21.43
N ALA A 220 7.73 8.93 20.72
CA ALA A 220 6.98 8.33 19.63
C ALA A 220 5.82 7.45 20.15
N THR A 221 4.94 8.02 20.97
CA THR A 221 3.83 7.33 21.66
C THR A 221 2.53 7.35 20.88
N LYS A 222 1.60 6.45 21.22
CA LYS A 222 0.24 6.46 20.65
C LYS A 222 -0.50 7.77 20.91
N ALA A 223 -0.45 8.28 22.13
CA ALA A 223 -1.09 9.54 22.49
C ALA A 223 -0.65 10.70 21.58
N LYS A 224 0.65 10.79 21.28
CA LYS A 224 1.18 11.80 20.34
C LYS A 224 0.79 11.53 18.89
N GLY A 225 0.77 10.27 18.47
CA GLY A 225 0.23 9.87 17.17
C GLY A 225 -1.21 10.36 16.97
N LEU A 226 -2.09 10.11 17.94
CA LEU A 226 -3.49 10.54 17.91
C LEU A 226 -3.64 12.07 17.98
N GLU A 227 -2.79 12.76 18.75
CA GLU A 227 -2.81 14.22 18.87
C GLU A 227 -2.43 14.92 17.57
N HIS A 228 -1.35 14.49 16.92
CA HIS A 228 -0.78 15.20 15.78
C HIS A 228 -1.35 14.78 14.43
N SER A 229 -1.80 13.53 14.26
CA SER A 229 -2.26 13.03 12.95
C SER A 229 -3.40 13.84 12.31
N PRO A 230 -4.45 14.25 13.05
CA PRO A 230 -5.52 15.08 12.48
C PRO A 230 -5.08 16.49 12.04
N ARG A 231 -3.93 16.97 12.56
CA ARG A 231 -3.48 18.37 12.40
C ARG A 231 -2.46 18.57 11.26
N HIS A 232 -2.05 17.50 10.58
CA HIS A 232 -0.99 17.56 9.58
C HIS A 232 -1.44 16.98 8.23
N SER A 233 -0.98 17.61 7.15
CA SER A 233 -1.34 17.20 5.79
C SER A 233 -0.48 16.05 5.26
N LEU A 234 0.67 15.76 5.88
CA LEU A 234 1.57 14.66 5.55
C LEU A 234 1.91 13.90 6.83
N LEU A 235 1.63 12.60 6.87
CA LEU A 235 1.95 11.73 7.99
C LEU A 235 3.01 10.71 7.58
N HIS A 236 4.04 10.51 8.40
CA HIS A 236 5.07 9.52 8.16
C HIS A 236 5.33 8.67 9.40
N PHE A 237 5.04 7.38 9.33
CA PHE A 237 5.25 6.41 10.39
C PHE A 237 6.33 5.40 9.97
N ALA A 238 7.50 5.48 10.59
CA ALA A 238 8.62 4.55 10.42
C ALA A 238 8.78 3.68 11.68
N THR A 239 7.86 2.73 11.83
CA THR A 239 7.67 1.92 13.06
C THR A 239 7.66 0.44 12.72
N HIS A 240 7.27 -0.44 13.65
CA HIS A 240 6.83 -1.78 13.28
C HIS A 240 5.32 -1.81 13.12
N ALA A 241 4.83 -2.75 12.32
CA ALA A 241 3.41 -3.09 12.20
C ALA A 241 3.20 -4.52 12.65
N GLU A 242 2.20 -4.74 13.48
CA GLU A 242 1.74 -6.02 13.97
C GLU A 242 0.50 -6.42 13.16
N LEU A 243 0.56 -7.59 12.52
CA LEU A 243 -0.57 -8.16 11.80
C LEU A 243 -1.18 -9.28 12.65
N ASP A 244 -2.47 -9.14 12.95
CA ASP A 244 -3.27 -10.18 13.58
C ASP A 244 -4.23 -10.77 12.54
N GLU A 245 -3.95 -12.00 12.10
CA GLU A 245 -4.77 -12.73 11.12
C GLU A 245 -6.12 -13.18 11.70
N ALA A 246 -6.20 -13.38 13.02
CA ALA A 246 -7.40 -13.83 13.69
C ALA A 246 -8.33 -12.65 14.03
N ASP A 247 -7.74 -11.50 14.37
CA ASP A 247 -8.43 -10.24 14.58
C ASP A 247 -7.82 -9.10 13.75
N PRO A 248 -8.24 -8.92 12.48
CA PRO A 248 -7.72 -7.87 11.62
C PRO A 248 -7.91 -6.44 12.17
N LEU A 249 -8.91 -6.21 13.03
CA LEU A 249 -9.14 -4.90 13.66
C LEU A 249 -8.19 -4.64 14.84
N GLY A 250 -7.66 -5.70 15.45
CA GLY A 250 -6.61 -5.67 16.47
C GLY A 250 -5.19 -5.55 15.93
N SER A 251 -4.99 -5.60 14.60
CA SER A 251 -3.70 -5.28 13.97
C SER A 251 -3.29 -3.83 14.30
N ALA A 252 -2.01 -3.55 14.48
CA ALA A 252 -1.57 -2.27 15.06
C ALA A 252 -0.23 -1.75 14.52
N LEU A 253 -0.04 -0.43 14.56
CA LEU A 253 1.30 0.16 14.56
C LEU A 253 1.87 0.11 15.98
N ARG A 254 3.10 -0.40 16.12
CA ARG A 254 3.81 -0.49 17.40
C ARG A 254 4.49 0.83 17.70
N LEU A 255 4.01 1.55 18.70
CA LEU A 255 4.52 2.83 19.18
C LEU A 255 5.09 2.68 20.61
N ALA A 256 5.74 3.72 21.13
CA ALA A 256 6.26 3.68 22.49
C ALA A 256 5.11 3.62 23.50
N PRO A 257 5.16 2.70 24.50
CA PRO A 257 4.18 2.67 25.57
C PRO A 257 4.26 3.95 26.41
N SER A 258 3.14 4.32 27.02
CA SER A 258 3.07 5.48 27.93
C SER A 258 2.18 5.17 29.12
N THR A 259 2.04 6.10 30.07
CA THR A 259 1.29 5.84 31.31
C THR A 259 -0.17 5.49 30.98
N GLY A 260 -0.56 4.24 31.24
CA GLY A 260 -1.92 3.74 30.97
C GLY A 260 -2.18 3.31 29.53
N ASP A 261 -1.13 3.22 28.70
CA ASP A 261 -1.24 2.93 27.27
C ASP A 261 -0.14 1.95 26.81
N ASP A 262 -0.51 0.89 26.10
CA ASP A 262 0.40 -0.17 25.65
C ASP A 262 1.22 0.18 24.39
N GLY A 263 0.99 1.36 23.80
CA GLY A 263 1.64 1.82 22.59
C GLY A 263 1.12 1.16 21.31
N ARG A 264 0.07 0.34 21.35
CA ARG A 264 -0.52 -0.27 20.15
C ARG A 264 -1.58 0.66 19.58
N LEU A 265 -1.29 1.27 18.43
CA LEU A 265 -2.27 2.03 17.63
C LEU A 265 -2.99 1.06 16.70
N GLU A 266 -4.15 0.59 17.12
CA GLU A 266 -4.91 -0.46 16.45
C GLU A 266 -5.71 0.06 15.25
N VAL A 267 -5.98 -0.81 14.29
CA VAL A 267 -6.81 -0.53 13.10
C VAL A 267 -8.17 0.06 13.48
N GLN A 268 -8.81 -0.46 14.53
CA GLN A 268 -10.09 0.07 15.03
C GLN A 268 -10.00 1.50 15.56
N GLU A 269 -8.88 1.88 16.18
CA GLU A 269 -8.66 3.25 16.65
C GLU A 269 -8.44 4.20 15.47
N VAL A 270 -7.72 3.74 14.43
CA VAL A 270 -7.48 4.51 13.20
C VAL A 270 -8.80 4.81 12.48
N PHE A 271 -9.77 3.89 12.47
CA PHE A 271 -11.09 4.13 11.86
C PHE A 271 -11.86 5.31 12.50
N GLY A 272 -11.58 5.63 13.76
CA GLY A 272 -12.19 6.75 14.48
C GLY A 272 -11.50 8.10 14.27
N LEU A 273 -10.40 8.14 13.52
CA LEU A 273 -9.70 9.39 13.23
C LEU A 273 -10.41 10.21 12.17
N ASP A 274 -10.35 11.53 12.32
CA ASP A 274 -10.69 12.50 11.27
C ASP A 274 -9.38 13.12 10.76
N LEU A 275 -8.88 12.62 9.64
CA LEU A 275 -7.63 13.01 9.03
C LEU A 275 -7.87 14.00 7.90
N HIS A 276 -7.10 15.08 7.90
CA HIS A 276 -6.95 15.99 6.76
C HIS A 276 -5.63 15.76 6.01
N ALA A 277 -5.03 14.58 6.20
CA ALA A 277 -3.80 14.18 5.55
C ALA A 277 -4.02 13.93 4.07
N SER A 278 -3.22 14.56 3.21
CA SER A 278 -3.16 14.29 1.77
C SER A 278 -2.36 13.01 1.43
N LEU A 279 -1.51 12.57 2.36
CA LEU A 279 -0.69 11.38 2.25
C LEU A 279 -0.33 10.84 3.64
N VAL A 280 -0.43 9.52 3.78
CA VAL A 280 0.14 8.77 4.91
C VAL A 280 1.23 7.83 4.38
N VAL A 281 2.39 7.81 5.01
CA VAL A 281 3.47 6.86 4.70
C VAL A 281 3.64 5.91 5.89
N LEU A 282 3.46 4.62 5.65
CA LEU A 282 3.69 3.55 6.60
C LEU A 282 4.95 2.77 6.18
N SER A 283 6.10 3.27 6.60
CA SER A 283 7.40 2.56 6.53
C SER A 283 7.48 1.52 7.66
N ALA A 284 6.47 0.64 7.76
CA ALA A 284 6.24 -0.17 8.95
C ALA A 284 6.00 -1.66 8.71
N CYS A 285 5.91 -2.12 7.45
CA CYS A 285 5.43 -3.47 7.20
C CYS A 285 6.46 -4.55 7.57
N GLU A 286 6.12 -5.31 8.60
CA GLU A 286 6.63 -6.65 8.80
C GLU A 286 5.79 -7.59 7.95
N THR A 287 6.43 -8.31 7.03
CA THR A 287 5.78 -9.48 6.44
C THR A 287 6.48 -10.71 6.98
N ALA A 288 5.75 -11.47 7.78
CA ALA A 288 6.03 -12.88 7.95
C ALA A 288 6.02 -13.51 6.55
N LEU A 289 7.21 -13.85 6.03
CA LEU A 289 7.39 -14.55 4.75
C LEU A 289 6.70 -15.93 4.72
N GLY A 290 6.05 -16.36 5.81
CA GLY A 290 5.57 -17.74 6.00
C GLY A 290 4.10 -18.02 5.67
N LYS A 291 3.21 -17.02 5.61
CA LYS A 291 1.81 -17.22 5.24
C LYS A 291 1.30 -16.05 4.41
N LEU A 292 1.28 -16.23 3.08
CA LEU A 292 0.43 -15.40 2.24
C LEU A 292 -1.02 -15.77 2.59
N THR A 293 -1.70 -14.93 3.37
CA THR A 293 -3.13 -15.08 3.65
C THR A 293 -3.94 -14.68 2.42
N ARG A 294 -5.27 -14.60 2.56
CA ARG A 294 -6.09 -13.97 1.51
C ARG A 294 -5.66 -12.51 1.46
N GLY A 295 -4.86 -12.13 0.47
CA GLY A 295 -4.20 -10.82 0.38
C GLY A 295 -5.12 -9.59 0.47
N ASP A 296 -6.44 -9.80 0.52
CA ASP A 296 -7.43 -8.81 0.96
C ASP A 296 -7.26 -8.39 2.43
N GLU A 297 -6.45 -9.06 3.26
CA GLU A 297 -6.19 -8.72 4.67
C GLU A 297 -5.10 -7.64 4.85
N LEU A 298 -4.16 -7.51 3.90
CA LEU A 298 -3.19 -6.38 3.77
C LEU A 298 -3.87 -5.01 3.68
N THR A 299 -5.19 -5.01 3.60
CA THR A 299 -6.02 -3.84 3.47
C THR A 299 -6.50 -3.28 4.81
N GLY A 300 -6.28 -3.93 5.97
CA GLY A 300 -6.80 -3.44 7.26
C GLY A 300 -6.35 -2.02 7.62
N LEU A 301 -5.04 -1.82 7.82
CA LEU A 301 -4.45 -0.50 8.09
C LEU A 301 -4.64 0.47 6.92
N THR A 302 -4.40 0.02 5.69
CA THR A 302 -4.59 0.84 4.48
C THR A 302 -6.02 1.37 4.37
N ARG A 303 -7.03 0.51 4.57
CA ARG A 303 -8.45 0.91 4.55
C ARG A 303 -8.78 1.81 5.72
N ALA A 304 -8.27 1.54 6.92
CA ALA A 304 -8.52 2.38 8.08
C ALA A 304 -8.03 3.81 7.86
N PHE A 305 -6.81 3.99 7.35
CA PHE A 305 -6.29 5.33 7.04
C PHE A 305 -7.05 6.02 5.90
N ILE A 306 -7.38 5.30 4.82
CA ILE A 306 -8.18 5.87 3.71
C ILE A 306 -9.58 6.30 4.20
N TYR A 307 -10.18 5.49 5.06
CA TYR A 307 -11.46 5.80 5.68
C TYR A 307 -11.35 7.04 6.56
N ALA A 308 -10.35 7.06 7.44
CA ALA A 308 -10.06 8.16 8.35
C ALA A 308 -9.85 9.50 7.64
N GLY A 309 -9.49 9.51 6.35
CA GLY A 309 -9.52 10.74 5.56
C GLY A 309 -8.43 10.88 4.51
N THR A 310 -7.40 10.04 4.52
CA THR A 310 -6.32 10.19 3.53
C THR A 310 -6.70 9.67 2.16
N PRO A 311 -6.50 10.44 1.07
CA PRO A 311 -6.75 9.96 -0.29
C PRO A 311 -5.65 9.01 -0.78
N SER A 312 -4.48 9.02 -0.13
CA SER A 312 -3.29 8.30 -0.59
C SER A 312 -2.51 7.73 0.58
N ILE A 313 -1.97 6.52 0.41
CA ILE A 313 -1.10 5.87 1.38
C ILE A 313 0.08 5.21 0.68
N ILE A 314 1.28 5.35 1.23
CA ILE A 314 2.44 4.55 0.85
C ILE A 314 2.68 3.51 1.92
N THR A 315 2.76 2.24 1.54
CA THR A 315 3.12 1.14 2.46
C THR A 315 4.34 0.39 1.91
N THR A 316 4.98 -0.41 2.76
CA THR A 316 6.07 -1.29 2.34
C THR A 316 5.62 -2.75 2.22
N LEU A 317 6.21 -3.53 1.31
CA LEU A 317 5.95 -4.97 1.19
C LEU A 317 6.82 -5.83 2.10
N TRP A 318 7.86 -5.24 2.67
CA TRP A 318 8.78 -5.85 3.63
C TRP A 318 9.52 -4.73 4.38
N LYS A 319 10.19 -5.12 5.45
CA LYS A 319 11.05 -4.21 6.23
C LYS A 319 12.28 -3.82 5.41
N VAL A 320 12.39 -2.54 5.07
CA VAL A 320 13.58 -1.90 4.52
C VAL A 320 14.09 -0.95 5.60
N SER A 321 14.84 -1.46 6.58
CA SER A 321 15.42 -0.62 7.64
C SER A 321 16.93 -0.53 7.45
N ASP A 322 17.33 0.17 6.39
CA ASP A 322 18.72 0.36 6.00
C ASP A 322 18.99 1.77 5.46
N ARG A 323 20.18 1.96 4.89
CA ARG A 323 20.58 3.24 4.31
C ARG A 323 19.76 3.62 3.08
N ALA A 324 19.36 2.66 2.25
CA ALA A 324 18.59 2.93 1.05
C ALA A 324 17.19 3.46 1.39
N SER A 325 16.58 2.97 2.48
CA SER A 325 15.27 3.42 2.97
C SER A 325 15.18 4.93 3.17
N TYR A 326 16.05 5.50 4.02
CA TYR A 326 15.98 6.93 4.33
C TYR A 326 16.41 7.81 3.14
N GLU A 327 17.34 7.33 2.29
CA GLU A 327 17.73 8.04 1.07
C GLU A 327 16.56 8.08 0.07
N LEU A 328 15.83 6.97 -0.09
CA LEU A 328 14.65 6.87 -0.97
C LEU A 328 13.52 7.77 -0.45
N MET A 329 13.19 7.71 0.84
CA MET A 329 12.13 8.55 1.42
C MET A 329 12.49 10.03 1.38
N ARG A 330 13.73 10.41 1.67
CA ARG A 330 14.17 11.80 1.48
C ARG A 330 13.98 12.25 0.03
N ALA A 331 14.43 11.47 -0.95
CA ALA A 331 14.26 11.81 -2.37
C ALA A 331 12.78 11.89 -2.78
N PHE A 332 11.93 11.02 -2.25
CA PHE A 332 10.48 11.05 -2.48
C PHE A 332 9.88 12.38 -2.00
N TYR A 333 10.16 12.79 -0.76
CA TYR A 333 9.63 14.04 -0.22
C TYR A 333 10.24 15.28 -0.88
N GLU A 334 11.51 15.25 -1.31
CA GLU A 334 12.12 16.32 -2.13
C GLU A 334 11.36 16.49 -3.46
N HIS A 335 11.03 15.40 -4.12
CA HIS A 335 10.24 15.41 -5.36
C HIS A 335 8.79 15.87 -5.14
N LEU A 336 8.15 15.42 -4.05
CA LEU A 336 6.80 15.83 -3.68
C LEU A 336 6.73 17.33 -3.38
N LYS A 337 7.68 17.85 -2.59
CA LYS A 337 7.81 19.27 -2.28
C LYS A 337 8.06 20.13 -3.54
N ALA A 338 8.74 19.58 -4.55
CA ALA A 338 8.95 20.22 -5.84
C ALA A 338 7.69 20.22 -6.74
N GLY A 339 6.52 19.80 -6.24
CA GLY A 339 5.25 19.85 -6.96
C GLY A 339 5.02 18.68 -7.92
N ARG A 340 5.78 17.57 -7.78
CA ARG A 340 5.51 16.35 -8.55
C ARG A 340 4.38 15.56 -7.92
N ASP A 341 3.51 15.01 -8.76
CA ASP A 341 2.50 14.01 -8.38
C ASP A 341 3.13 12.89 -7.54
N LYS A 342 2.41 12.39 -6.52
CA LYS A 342 2.90 11.35 -5.58
C LYS A 342 3.46 10.11 -6.30
N ALA A 343 2.76 9.60 -7.33
CA ALA A 343 3.21 8.43 -8.09
C ALA A 343 4.52 8.71 -8.86
N ALA A 344 4.63 9.91 -9.43
CA ALA A 344 5.83 10.33 -10.15
C ALA A 344 7.00 10.57 -9.18
N ALA A 345 6.75 11.19 -8.03
CA ALA A 345 7.73 11.41 -6.97
C ALA A 345 8.28 10.07 -6.44
N LEU A 346 7.40 9.10 -6.15
CA LEU A 346 7.82 7.78 -5.68
C LEU A 346 8.65 7.06 -6.74
N ARG A 347 8.22 7.09 -8.00
CA ARG A 347 9.00 6.54 -9.11
C ARG A 347 10.39 7.15 -9.19
N GLN A 348 10.53 8.48 -9.13
CA GLN A 348 11.85 9.11 -9.23
C GLN A 348 12.77 8.69 -8.08
N ALA A 349 12.24 8.62 -6.85
CA ALA A 349 12.98 8.11 -5.71
C ALA A 349 13.43 6.65 -5.91
N GLN A 350 12.52 5.79 -6.40
CA GLN A 350 12.84 4.39 -6.69
C GLN A 350 13.90 4.25 -7.80
N LEU A 351 13.84 5.08 -8.85
CA LEU A 351 14.83 5.08 -9.93
C LEU A 351 16.21 5.57 -9.45
N ALA A 352 16.24 6.60 -8.61
CA ALA A 352 17.48 7.09 -8.00
C ALA A 352 18.12 6.02 -7.11
N THR A 353 17.32 5.33 -6.29
CA THR A 353 17.79 4.22 -5.45
C THR A 353 18.22 3.02 -6.29
N LEU A 354 17.47 2.65 -7.35
CA LEU A 354 17.84 1.59 -8.29
C LEU A 354 19.20 1.83 -8.94
N ALA A 355 19.51 3.07 -9.33
CA ALA A 355 20.78 3.42 -9.93
C ALA A 355 21.98 3.20 -8.98
N LYS A 356 21.77 3.34 -7.67
CA LYS A 356 22.80 3.16 -6.64
C LYS A 356 22.83 1.76 -6.04
N TYR A 357 21.66 1.13 -5.93
CA TYR A 357 21.41 -0.18 -5.34
C TYR A 357 20.53 -1.00 -6.29
N PRO A 358 21.11 -1.69 -7.30
CA PRO A 358 20.35 -2.34 -8.37
C PRO A 358 19.36 -3.40 -7.91
N HIS A 359 19.63 -4.06 -6.79
CA HIS A 359 18.80 -5.14 -6.28
C HIS A 359 17.43 -4.61 -5.80
N PRO A 360 16.29 -5.21 -6.24
CA PRO A 360 14.94 -4.72 -5.93
C PRO A 360 14.59 -4.64 -4.45
N TYR A 361 15.30 -5.38 -3.59
CA TYR A 361 15.16 -5.31 -2.14
C TYR A 361 15.19 -3.86 -1.60
N TYR A 362 16.03 -3.01 -2.19
CA TYR A 362 16.30 -1.65 -1.70
C TYR A 362 15.29 -0.60 -2.15
N TRP A 363 14.51 -0.85 -3.21
CA TRP A 363 13.66 0.18 -3.83
C TRP A 363 12.24 -0.29 -4.15
N ALA A 364 12.01 -1.59 -4.31
CA ALA A 364 10.72 -2.13 -4.73
C ALA A 364 9.76 -2.46 -3.58
N ALA A 365 10.10 -2.12 -2.34
CA ALA A 365 9.22 -2.37 -1.20
C ALA A 365 8.02 -1.42 -1.18
N TYR A 366 8.22 -0.16 -1.57
CA TYR A 366 7.22 0.90 -1.43
C TYR A 366 6.16 0.83 -2.52
N GLN A 367 4.89 0.89 -2.11
CA GLN A 367 3.72 0.92 -2.99
C GLN A 367 2.82 2.09 -2.61
N LEU A 368 2.47 2.91 -3.59
CA LEU A 368 1.47 3.96 -3.44
C LEU A 368 0.08 3.39 -3.73
N THR A 369 -0.81 3.42 -2.74
CA THR A 369 -2.23 3.05 -2.88
C THR A 369 -3.11 4.30 -2.77
N GLY A 370 -4.08 4.48 -3.66
CA GLY A 370 -4.97 5.64 -3.67
C GLY A 370 -4.64 6.68 -4.74
N GLU A 371 -5.08 7.93 -4.52
CA GLU A 371 -4.97 9.00 -5.53
C GLU A 371 -3.49 9.30 -5.84
N PRO A 372 -3.05 9.21 -7.11
CA PRO A 372 -1.64 9.34 -7.48
C PRO A 372 -1.11 10.77 -7.52
N ARG A 373 -1.98 11.78 -7.52
CA ARG A 373 -1.61 13.20 -7.66
C ARG A 373 -1.44 13.87 -6.32
#